data_AF-G5E2Y0-F1
#
_entry.id   AF-G5E2Y0-F1
#
_cell.length_a   1.000
_cell.length_b   1.000
_cell.length_c   1.000
_cell.angle_alpha   90.00
_cell.angle_beta   90.00
_cell.angle_gamma   90.00
#
_symmetry.space_group_name_H-M   'P 1'
#
loop_
_entity.id
_entity.type
_entity.pdbx_description
1 polymer ?
#
loop_
_entity_poly.entity_id
_entity_poly.type
_entity_poly.pdbx_seq_one_letter_code
_entity_poly.pdbx_strand_id
1 'polypeptide(L)' 'SENIPTVAKDPRYARYLKMVQVGVPVMAIRNKMILEGLNPDLLDTPDAPVPDGQLETEESSDSESSFSD' A
#
# COMPACT_ATOMS: atom_id res chain seq x y z
N SER A 1 -15.42 -2.57 24.21
CA SER A 1 -14.07 -2.80 23.68
C SER A 1 -14.14 -2.61 22.18
N GLU A 2 -13.75 -1.44 21.69
CA GLU A 2 -13.73 -1.15 20.25
C GLU A 2 -12.63 -1.98 19.61
N ASN A 3 -13.00 -2.93 18.75
CA ASN A 3 -12.06 -3.73 17.98
C ASN A 3 -11.69 -2.93 16.73
N ILE A 4 -10.78 -1.98 16.89
CA ILE A 4 -10.26 -1.19 15.77
C ILE A 4 -9.41 -2.15 14.92
N PRO A 5 -9.78 -2.42 13.66
CA PRO A 5 -8.98 -3.27 12.79
C PRO A 5 -7.66 -2.56 12.49
N THR A 6 -6.55 -3.23 12.81
CA THR A 6 -5.19 -2.74 12.52
C THR A 6 -4.73 -3.26 11.16
N VAL A 7 -3.69 -2.63 10.60
CA VAL A 7 -3.09 -3.03 9.31
C VAL A 7 -2.74 -4.51 9.28
N ALA A 8 -2.18 -5.06 10.36
CA ALA A 8 -1.85 -6.47 10.47
C ALA A 8 -3.08 -7.41 10.37
N LYS A 9 -4.26 -6.93 10.77
CA LYS A 9 -5.52 -7.71 10.72
C LYS A 9 -6.23 -7.58 9.38
N ASP A 10 -5.87 -6.61 8.55
CA ASP A 10 -6.47 -6.42 7.23
C ASP A 10 -5.88 -7.45 6.24
N PRO A 11 -6.70 -8.32 5.62
CA PRO A 11 -6.22 -9.32 4.67
C PRO A 11 -5.52 -8.71 3.44
N ARG A 12 -5.84 -7.46 3.08
CA ARG A 12 -5.18 -6.73 1.99
C ARG A 12 -3.71 -6.51 2.30
N TYR A 13 -3.39 -6.15 3.54
CA TYR A 13 -2.02 -5.87 4.00
C TYR A 13 -1.31 -7.13 4.52
N ALA A 14 -2.04 -8.07 5.11
CA ALA A 14 -1.50 -9.32 5.66
C ALA A 14 -0.70 -10.13 4.62
N ARG A 15 -1.12 -10.13 3.34
CA ARG A 15 -0.37 -10.80 2.25
C ARG A 15 1.01 -10.18 2.05
N TYR A 16 1.13 -8.86 2.15
CA TYR A 16 2.38 -8.14 1.95
C TYR A 16 3.30 -8.23 3.15
N LEU A 17 2.75 -8.16 4.37
CA LEU A 17 3.49 -8.44 5.61
C LEU A 17 4.12 -9.84 5.57
N LYS A 18 3.38 -10.84 5.07
CA LYS A 18 3.90 -12.19 4.86
C LYS A 18 5.02 -12.24 3.82
N MET A 19 4.94 -11.45 2.74
CA MET A 19 6.01 -11.33 1.75
C MET A 19 7.30 -10.80 2.38
N VAL A 20 7.20 -9.79 3.26
CA VAL A 20 8.36 -9.29 4.02
C VAL A 20 8.97 -10.42 4.86
N GLN A 21 8.13 -11.18 5.55
CA GLN A 21 8.60 -12.24 6.46
C GLN A 21 9.28 -13.42 5.75
N VAL A 22 8.91 -13.72 4.50
CA VAL A 22 9.59 -14.75 3.70
C VAL A 22 10.79 -14.21 2.92
N GLY A 23 11.18 -12.95 3.14
CA GLY A 23 12.38 -12.33 2.57
C GLY A 23 12.20 -11.72 1.18
N VAL A 24 10.96 -11.42 0.77
CA VAL A 24 10.74 -10.67 -0.48
C VAL A 24 11.24 -9.23 -0.29
N PRO A 25 11.99 -8.66 -1.26
CA PRO A 25 12.45 -7.29 -1.17
C PRO A 25 11.31 -6.30 -0.97
N VAL A 26 11.41 -5.47 0.07
CA VAL A 26 10.38 -4.48 0.45
C VAL A 26 10.01 -3.58 -0.73
N MET A 27 10.98 -3.16 -1.55
CA MET A 27 10.72 -2.35 -2.75
C MET A 27 9.75 -3.03 -3.73
N ALA A 28 9.89 -4.33 -3.97
CA ALA A 28 9.00 -5.07 -4.86
C ALA A 28 7.58 -5.19 -4.27
N ILE A 29 7.47 -5.31 -2.95
CA ILE A 29 6.21 -5.36 -2.22
C ILE A 29 5.52 -3.99 -2.31
N ARG A 30 6.24 -2.88 -2.04
CA ARG A 30 5.71 -1.52 -2.13
C ARG A 30 5.20 -1.18 -3.53
N ASN A 31 5.97 -1.49 -4.58
CA ASN A 31 5.52 -1.30 -5.96
C ASN A 31 4.21 -2.05 -6.25
N LYS A 32 4.11 -3.30 -5.77
CA LYS A 32 2.89 -4.10 -5.95
C LYS A 32 1.69 -3.53 -5.19
N MET A 33 1.91 -3.00 -3.99
CA MET A 33 0.86 -2.33 -3.21
C MET A 33 0.35 -1.09 -3.94
N ILE A 34 1.26 -0.24 -4.44
CA ILE A 34 0.90 0.95 -5.23
C ILE A 34 0.06 0.56 -6.46
N LEU A 35 0.47 -0.48 -7.19
CA LEU A 35 -0.27 -1.00 -8.36
C LEU A 35 -1.68 -1.53 -7.99
N GLU A 36 -1.85 -2.05 -6.78
CA GLU A 36 -3.14 -2.51 -6.25
C GLU A 36 -3.92 -1.40 -5.52
N GLY A 37 -3.41 -0.16 -5.51
CA GLY A 37 -4.03 0.96 -4.81
C GLY A 37 -4.02 0.80 -3.29
N LEU A 38 -2.96 0.21 -2.72
CA LEU A 38 -2.71 0.05 -1.28
C LEU A 38 -1.49 0.85 -0.80
N ASN A 39 -1.58 1.40 0.43
CA ASN A 39 -0.56 2.30 0.95
C ASN A 39 0.68 1.53 1.43
N PRO A 40 1.83 1.62 0.75
CA PRO A 40 3.04 0.89 1.14
C PRO A 40 3.59 1.27 2.51
N ASP A 41 3.32 2.48 3.02
CA ASP A 41 3.85 2.97 4.30
C ASP A 41 3.21 2.26 5.51
N LEU A 42 2.06 1.63 5.29
CA LEU A 42 1.40 0.82 6.31
C LEU A 42 2.17 -0.47 6.61
N LEU A 43 3.09 -0.90 5.75
CA LEU A 43 3.99 -2.02 6.07
C LEU A 43 4.93 -1.73 7.24
N ASP A 44 5.31 -0.47 7.42
CA ASP A 44 6.19 -0.05 8.51
C ASP A 44 5.42 0.19 9.82
N THR A 45 4.07 0.21 9.75
CA THR A 45 3.17 0.49 10.87
C THR A 45 2.04 -0.56 11.02
N PRO A 46 2.38 -1.84 11.25
CA PRO A 46 1.40 -2.94 11.29
C PRO A 46 0.35 -2.82 12.42
N ASP A 47 0.69 -2.11 13.50
CA ASP A 47 -0.20 -1.86 14.65
C ASP A 47 -1.06 -0.60 14.49
N ALA A 48 -0.86 0.18 13.43
CA ALA A 48 -1.66 1.37 13.18
C ALA A 48 -3.11 0.99 12.80
N PRO A 49 -4.09 1.85 13.11
CA PRO A 49 -5.44 1.73 12.57
C PRO A 49 -5.38 1.80 11.04
N VAL A 50 -6.14 0.95 10.36
CA VAL A 50 -6.27 1.06 8.89
C VAL A 50 -7.01 2.36 8.58
N PRO A 51 -6.44 3.30 7.80
CA PRO A 51 -7.21 4.45 7.34
C PRO A 51 -8.34 3.96 6.42
N ASP A 52 -9.58 4.35 6.72
CA ASP A 52 -10.80 3.94 5.99
C ASP A 52 -10.91 4.54 4.57
N GLY A 53 -9.96 5.38 4.14
CA GLY A 53 -10.04 6.13 2.89
C GLY A 53 -8.94 5.75 1.91
N GLN A 54 -9.35 5.57 0.64
CA GLN A 54 -8.52 5.43 -0.55
C GLN A 54 -7.21 6.22 -0.49
N LEU A 55 -6.17 5.59 -1.02
CA LEU A 55 -4.91 6.26 -1.31
C LEU A 55 -5.12 7.49 -2.18
N GLU A 56 -4.72 8.62 -1.61
CA GLU A 56 -4.22 9.79 -2.33
C GLU A 56 -2.90 9.36 -2.98
N THR A 57 -2.99 8.88 -4.22
CA THR A 57 -1.81 8.70 -5.09
C THR A 57 -1.33 10.10 -5.48
N GLU A 58 -0.52 10.71 -4.60
CA GLU A 58 0.43 11.73 -5.01
C GLU A 58 1.51 11.00 -5.84
N GLU A 59 1.73 11.48 -7.07
CA GLU A 59 2.85 11.12 -7.96
C GLU A 59 2.76 9.84 -8.81
N SER A 60 1.89 9.88 -9.83
CA SER A 60 2.36 9.67 -11.21
C SER A 60 1.46 10.45 -12.17
N SER A 61 1.74 11.75 -12.26
CA SER A 61 1.37 12.55 -13.43
C SER A 61 2.12 11.99 -14.64
N ASP A 62 1.57 10.95 -15.26
CA ASP A 62 1.86 10.64 -16.66
C ASP A 62 1.21 11.76 -17.48
N SER A 63 1.91 12.89 -17.53
CA SER A 63 1.55 14.05 -18.32
C SER A 63 1.22 13.60 -19.73
N GLU A 64 -0.05 13.76 -20.09
CA GLU A 64 -0.57 13.67 -21.44
C GLU A 64 0.42 14.25 -22.45
N SER A 65 1.03 13.35 -23.23
CA SER A 65 1.81 13.74 -24.41
C SER A 65 0.85 14.41 -25.39
N SER A 66 0.79 15.73 -25.33
CA SER A 66 0.22 16.56 -26.37
C SER A 66 1.11 16.43 -27.61
N PHE A 67 0.85 15.40 -28.41
CA PHE A 67 1.32 15.35 -29.80
C PHE A 67 0.60 16.49 -30.53
N SER A 68 1.29 17.60 -30.70
CA SER A 68 0.90 18.65 -31.64
C SER A 68 1.58 18.35 -32.97
N ASP A 69 0.77 17.99 -33.97
CA ASP A 69 1.10 18.07 -35.41
C ASP A 69 -0.10 18.71 -36.13
#